data_AF-A0A357D3V7-F1
#
_entry.id   AF-A0A357D3V7-F1
#
_cell.length_a   1.000
_cell.length_b   1.000
_cell.length_c   1.000
_cell.angle_alpha   90.00
_cell.angle_beta   90.00
_cell.angle_gamma   90.00
#
_symmetry.space_group_name_H-M   'P 1'
#
loop_
_entity.id
_entity.type
_entity.pdbx_description
1 polymer ?
#
loop_
_entity_poly.entity_id
_entity_poly.type
_entity_poly.pdbx_seq_one_letter_code
_entity_poly.pdbx_strand_id
1 'polypeptide(L)' 'MGLHCVAVPIINQEGECIAALSISGPVNRVSLERIAEELKPAATATARQISAELGYSPPASEEG' A
#
# COMPACT_ATOMS: atom_id res chain seq x y z
N MET A 1 -3.07 -17.92 -18.20
CA MET A 1 -1.95 -17.42 -17.37
C MET A 1 -2.53 -16.42 -16.38
N GLY A 2 -2.25 -16.56 -15.08
CA GLY A 2 -2.84 -15.71 -14.05
C GLY A 2 -2.08 -14.40 -13.82
N LEU A 3 -2.77 -13.41 -13.26
CA LEU A 3 -2.23 -12.14 -12.76
C LEU A 3 -2.62 -12.00 -11.29
N HIS A 4 -1.69 -11.52 -10.46
CA HIS A 4 -2.03 -11.01 -9.13
C HIS A 4 -1.75 -9.51 -9.05
N CYS A 5 -2.47 -8.85 -8.15
CA CYS A 5 -2.36 -7.43 -7.88
C CYS A 5 -2.50 -7.20 -6.37
N VAL A 6 -1.73 -6.25 -5.86
CA VAL A 6 -1.92 -5.66 -4.52
C VAL A 6 -2.01 -4.14 -4.69
N ALA A 7 -2.87 -3.50 -3.92
CA ALA A 7 -2.99 -2.05 -3.89
C ALA A 7 -3.09 -1.56 -2.44
N VAL A 8 -2.55 -0.38 -2.19
CA VAL A 8 -2.60 0.31 -0.90
C VAL A 8 -3.10 1.74 -1.11
N PRO A 9 -3.91 2.29 -0.20
CA PRO A 9 -4.46 3.63 -0.36
C PRO A 9 -3.43 4.71 -0.02
N ILE A 10 -3.57 5.87 -0.65
CA ILE A 10 -2.85 7.10 -0.33
C ILE A 10 -3.89 8.08 0.22
N ILE A 11 -3.64 8.57 1.43
CA ILE A 11 -4.58 9.36 2.22
C ILE A 11 -4.12 10.81 2.26
N ASN A 12 -5.02 11.77 2.09
CA ASN A 12 -4.72 13.19 2.24
C ASN A 12 -4.79 13.62 3.72
N GLN A 13 -4.45 14.87 4.00
CA GLN A 13 -4.58 15.50 5.32
C GLN A 13 -6.00 15.46 5.93
N GLU A 14 -7.04 15.31 5.12
CA GLU A 14 -8.44 15.23 5.55
C GLU A 14 -8.84 13.80 5.95
N GLY A 15 -7.94 12.82 5.79
CA GLY A 15 -8.22 11.41 6.03
C GLY A 15 -8.92 10.71 4.86
N GLU A 16 -8.99 11.36 3.70
CA GLU A 16 -9.65 10.84 2.51
C GLU A 16 -8.68 10.09 1.60
N CYS A 17 -9.11 8.96 1.06
CA CYS A 17 -8.35 8.23 0.05
C CYS A 17 -8.44 8.96 -1.30
N ILE A 18 -7.35 9.62 -1.69
CA ILE A 18 -7.29 10.42 -2.92
C ILE A 18 -6.55 9.71 -4.06
N ALA A 19 -5.75 8.68 -3.75
CA ALA A 19 -5.02 7.88 -4.73
C ALA A 19 -4.73 6.48 -4.17
N ALA A 20 -4.13 5.62 -4.99
CA ALA A 20 -3.65 4.30 -4.56
C ALA A 20 -2.34 3.93 -5.27
N LEU A 21 -1.46 3.23 -4.56
CA LEU A 21 -0.27 2.60 -5.12
C LEU A 21 -0.57 1.13 -5.40
N SER A 22 -0.37 0.70 -6.64
CA SER A 22 -0.65 -0.68 -7.08
C SER A 22 0.60 -1.36 -7.62
N ILE A 23 0.76 -2.64 -7.26
CA ILE A 23 1.78 -3.54 -7.80
C ILE A 23 1.06 -4.71 -8.45
N SER A 24 1.27 -4.90 -9.75
CA SER A 24 0.65 -5.97 -10.53
C SER A 24 1.69 -6.75 -11.32
N GLY A 25 1.46 -8.06 -11.47
CA GLY A 25 2.37 -8.92 -12.22
C GLY A 25 1.91 -10.37 -12.32
N PRO A 26 2.59 -11.17 -13.15
CA PRO A 26 2.26 -12.58 -13.34
C PRO A 26 2.38 -13.35 -12.03
N VAL A 27 1.49 -14.31 -11.78
CA VAL A 27 1.38 -15.06 -10.51
C VAL A 27 2.68 -15.74 -10.05
N ASN A 28 3.59 -16.06 -10.97
CA ASN A 28 4.89 -16.65 -10.64
C ASN A 28 5.90 -15.64 -10.05
N ARG A 29 5.74 -14.34 -10.33
CA ARG A 29 6.59 -13.26 -9.74
C ARG A 29 5.90 -12.55 -8.59
N VAL A 30 4.57 -12.49 -8.64
CA VAL A 30 3.70 -11.86 -7.64
C VAL A 30 2.88 -12.97 -7.00
N SER A 31 3.54 -13.89 -6.29
CA SER A 31 2.86 -14.95 -5.55
C SER A 31 2.14 -14.37 -4.33
N LEU A 32 1.14 -15.08 -3.80
CA LEU A 32 0.41 -14.62 -2.61
C LEU A 32 1.32 -14.49 -1.38
N GLU A 33 2.28 -15.41 -1.22
CA GLU A 33 3.31 -15.36 -0.17
C GLU A 33 4.15 -14.09 -0.28
N ARG A 34 4.68 -13.81 -1.49
CA ARG A 34 5.46 -12.58 -1.74
C ARG A 34 4.63 -11.32 -1.57
N ILE A 35 3.35 -11.36 -1.92
CA ILE A 35 2.43 -10.25 -1.62
C ILE A 35 2.36 -10.01 -0.11
N ALA A 36 2.16 -11.05 0.69
CA ALA A 36 2.01 -10.93 2.14
C ALA A 36 3.30 -10.49 2.83
N GLU A 37 4.44 -11.12 2.51
CA GLU A 37 5.69 -10.97 3.24
C GLU A 37 6.55 -9.78 2.76
N GLU A 38 6.47 -9.42 1.48
CA GLU A 38 7.35 -8.40 0.88
C GLU A 38 6.58 -7.21 0.30
N LEU A 39 5.65 -7.47 -0.63
CA LEU A 39 5.09 -6.40 -1.46
C LEU A 39 4.09 -5.54 -0.68
N LYS A 40 3.20 -6.14 0.12
CA LYS A 40 2.25 -5.42 0.96
C LYS A 40 2.95 -4.52 1.97
N PRO A 41 3.91 -4.98 2.80
CA PRO A 41 4.58 -4.10 3.76
C PRO A 41 5.38 -2.99 3.06
N ALA A 42 6.11 -3.29 1.99
CA ALA A 42 6.84 -2.28 1.23
C ALA A 42 5.90 -1.23 0.60
N ALA A 43 4.84 -1.67 -0.08
CA ALA A 43 3.84 -0.79 -0.66
C ALA A 43 3.19 0.10 0.40
N THR A 44 2.80 -0.48 1.53
CA THR A 44 2.17 0.25 2.64
C THR A 44 3.11 1.31 3.21
N ALA A 45 4.39 0.97 3.42
CA ALA A 45 5.39 1.93 3.89
C ALA A 45 5.55 3.09 2.88
N THR A 46 5.67 2.79 1.59
CA THR A 46 5.76 3.82 0.54
C THR A 46 4.50 4.70 0.49
N ALA A 47 3.31 4.11 0.53
CA ALA A 47 2.06 4.87 0.51
C ALA A 47 1.88 5.73 1.78
N ARG A 48 2.33 5.25 2.94
CA ARG A 48 2.37 6.05 4.18
C ARG A 48 3.33 7.24 4.05
N GLN A 49 4.51 7.06 3.44
CA GLN A 49 5.43 8.17 3.20
C GLN A 49 4.79 9.23 2.29
N ILE A 50 4.19 8.81 1.17
CA ILE A 50 3.49 9.72 0.26
C ILE A 50 2.34 10.45 0.99
N SER A 51 1.55 9.71 1.78
CA SER A 51 0.45 10.29 2.56
C SER A 51 0.98 11.31 3.58
N ALA A 52 2.10 11.03 4.25
CA ALA A 52 2.73 11.96 5.19
C ALA A 52 3.24 13.24 4.50
N GLU A 53 3.81 13.13 3.30
CA GLU A 53 4.18 14.30 2.48
C GLU A 53 2.96 15.12 2.06
N LEU A 54 1.79 14.48 1.92
CA LEU A 54 0.49 15.12 1.67
C LEU A 54 -0.19 15.66 2.94
N GLY A 55 0.48 15.59 4.10
CA GLY A 55 -0.04 16.10 5.37
C GLY A 55 -0.91 15.13 6.16
N TYR A 56 -1.03 13.87 5.74
CA TYR A 56 -1.71 12.85 6.53
C TYR A 56 -0.86 12.43 7.73
N SER A 57 -1.42 12.60 8.93
CA SER A 57 -0.84 12.09 10.17
C SER A 57 -1.80 11.05 10.74
N PRO A 58 -1.44 9.74 10.71
CA PRO A 58 -2.32 8.73 11.27
C PRO A 58 -2.54 8.99 12.77
N PRO A 59 -3.74 8.73 13.30
CA PRO A 59 -3.97 8.82 14.73
C PRO A 59 -3.06 7.81 15.44
N ALA A 60 -2.52 8.19 16.60
CA ALA A 60 -1.50 7.45 17.37
C ALA A 60 -1.94 6.06 17.90
N SER A 61 -2.97 5.44 17.33
CA SER A 61 -3.58 4.18 17.78
C SER A 61 -3.70 3.12 16.67
N GLU A 62 -3.21 3.40 15.46
CA GLU A 62 -3.24 2.47 14.32
C GLU A 62 -1.84 1.85 14.07
N GLU A 63 -1.16 1.51 15.16
CA GLU A 63 0.04 0.66 15.20
C GLU A 63 -0.32 -0.61 15.99
N GLY A 64 -1.04 -1.52 15.34
CA GLY A 64 -1.44 -2.83 15.86
C GLY A 64 -1.24 -3.91 14.82
#